data_AF-A0A926BMZ7-F1
#
_entry.id   AF-A0A926BMZ7-F1
#
_cell.length_a   1.000
_cell.length_b   1.000
_cell.length_c   1.000
_cell.angle_alpha   90.00
_cell.angle_beta   90.00
_cell.angle_gamma   90.00
#
_symmetry.space_group_name_H-M   'P 1'
#
loop_
_entity.id
_entity.type
_entity.pdbx_description
1 polymer ?
#
loop_
_entity_poly.entity_id
_entity_poly.type
_entity_poly.pdbx_seq_one_letter_code
_entity_poly.pdbx_strand_id
1 'polypeptide(L)'
;MALYNHYNEAKKAQELPMAEKVGACLTCSYWAAETPRPQEEIEMVGLCVQPQLKGFALIVSGSSACNHWAKQSGAGEQAERYAKLGEAQA
;
A
#
# COMPACT_ATOMS: atom_id res chain seq x y z
N MET A 1 12.02 28.03 16.20
CA MET A 1 12.21 26.61 15.84
C MET A 1 12.06 25.67 17.05
N ALA A 2 11.04 25.86 17.91
CA ALA A 2 10.84 25.02 19.09
C ALA A 2 9.73 23.96 18.87
N LEU A 3 8.61 24.36 18.24
CA LEU A 3 7.45 23.48 18.01
C LEU A 3 7.77 22.20 17.22
N TYR A 4 8.54 22.30 16.13
CA TYR A 4 8.83 21.13 15.26
C TYR A 4 9.63 20.03 15.98
N ASN A 5 10.55 20.42 16.86
CA ASN A 5 11.34 19.47 17.65
C ASN A 5 10.47 18.74 18.68
N HIS A 6 9.59 19.45 19.38
CA HIS A 6 8.66 18.84 20.34
C HIS A 6 7.69 17.84 19.68
N TYR A 7 7.20 18.13 18.48
CA TYR A 7 6.34 17.18 17.76
C TYR A 7 7.10 15.91 17.35
N ASN A 8 8.36 16.03 16.93
CA ASN A 8 9.17 14.86 16.56
C ASN A 8 9.56 14.02 17.78
N GLU A 9 9.84 14.64 18.92
CA GLU A 9 10.08 13.93 20.19
C GLU A 9 8.84 13.18 20.67
N ALA A 10 7.66 13.82 20.63
CA ALA A 10 6.39 13.18 20.99
C ALA A 10 6.07 11.98 20.08
N LYS A 11 6.35 12.08 18.77
CA LYS A 11 6.19 10.96 17.82
C LYS A 11 7.10 9.78 18.16
N LYS A 12 8.33 10.03 18.62
CA LYS A 12 9.27 8.97 19.00
C LYS A 12 8.91 8.30 20.32
N ALA A 13 8.26 9.03 21.23
CA ALA A 13 7.84 8.51 22.53
C ALA A 13 6.68 7.51 22.44
N GLN A 14 5.95 7.51 21.32
CA GLN A 14 4.81 6.63 21.10
C GLN A 14 5.20 5.51 20.14
N GLU A 15 5.53 4.34 20.68
CA GLU A 15 5.74 3.14 19.87
C GLU A 15 4.42 2.75 19.22
N LEU A 16 4.37 2.81 17.88
CA LEU A 16 3.26 2.25 17.13
C LEU A 16 3.41 0.72 17.16
N PRO A 17 2.33 -0.03 17.41
CA PRO A 17 2.40 -1.48 17.34
C PRO A 17 2.88 -1.88 15.94
N MET A 18 3.87 -2.76 15.88
CA MET A 18 4.26 -3.35 14.59
C MET A 18 3.03 -3.97 13.96
N ALA A 19 2.77 -3.62 12.71
CA ALA A 19 1.71 -4.24 11.96
C ALA A 19 2.01 -5.74 11.82
N GLU A 20 1.09 -6.59 12.26
CA GLU A 20 1.20 -8.05 12.08
C GLU A 20 1.32 -8.44 10.60
N LYS A 21 0.76 -7.61 9.72
CA LYS A 21 0.79 -7.82 8.28
C LYS A 21 0.88 -6.52 7.52
N VAL A 22 1.81 -6.48 6.58
CA VAL A 22 1.94 -5.46 5.53
C VAL A 22 1.96 -6.22 4.22
N GLY A 23 1.34 -5.66 3.18
CA GLY A 23 1.37 -6.27 1.86
C GLY A 23 1.21 -5.26 0.75
N ALA A 24 1.72 -5.63 -0.42
CA ALA A 24 1.76 -4.77 -1.59
C ALA A 24 0.37 -4.39 -2.13
N CYS A 25 0.23 -3.15 -2.57
CA CYS A 25 -1.01 -2.60 -3.09
C CYS A 25 -1.49 -3.37 -4.34
N LEU A 26 -0.60 -3.85 -5.21
CA LEU A 26 -0.97 -4.57 -6.44
C LEU A 26 -1.71 -5.90 -6.17
N THR A 27 -1.51 -6.51 -5.00
CA THR A 27 -2.17 -7.76 -4.58
C THR A 27 -3.30 -7.52 -3.58
N CYS A 28 -3.66 -6.26 -3.35
CA CYS A 28 -4.66 -5.83 -2.38
C CYS A 28 -6.07 -5.80 -3.00
N SER A 29 -7.08 -6.23 -2.25
CA SER A 29 -8.49 -6.17 -2.65
C SER A 29 -9.04 -4.75 -2.80
N TYR A 30 -8.33 -3.75 -2.25
CA TYR A 30 -8.68 -2.33 -2.36
C TYR A 30 -7.99 -1.65 -3.55
N TRP A 31 -7.34 -2.40 -4.42
CA TRP A 31 -6.73 -1.89 -5.63
C TRP A 31 -7.77 -1.74 -6.74
N ALA A 32 -8.11 -0.50 -7.08
CA ALA A 32 -8.95 -0.21 -8.23
C ALA A 32 -8.09 0.22 -9.41
N ALA A 33 -8.00 -0.65 -10.41
CA ALA A 33 -7.63 -0.28 -11.77
C ALA A 33 -8.91 0.13 -12.49
N GLU A 34 -8.93 1.24 -13.21
CA GLU A 34 -10.12 1.72 -13.91
C GLU A 34 -10.62 0.79 -15.06
N THR A 35 -10.05 -0.39 -15.27
CA THR A 35 -10.38 -1.31 -16.38
C THR A 35 -10.16 -2.80 -16.03
N PRO A 36 -10.94 -3.74 -16.64
CA PRO A 36 -10.74 -5.19 -16.46
C PRO A 36 -9.43 -5.62 -17.17
N ARG A 37 -8.50 -6.24 -16.41
CA ARG A 37 -7.10 -6.44 -16.83
C ARG A 37 -6.83 -7.80 -17.51
N PRO A 38 -5.99 -7.81 -18.56
CA PRO A 38 -4.74 -8.60 -18.58
C PRO A 38 -3.55 -7.83 -19.22
N GLN A 39 -2.26 -8.14 -18.99
CA GLN A 39 -1.67 -9.14 -18.09
C GLN A 39 -0.36 -8.63 -17.45
N GLU A 40 0.45 -7.87 -18.18
CA GLU A 40 1.80 -7.50 -17.74
C GLU A 40 1.75 -6.31 -16.80
N GLU A 41 0.98 -5.30 -17.17
CA GLU A 41 0.85 -4.08 -16.42
C GLU A 41 -0.47 -3.39 -16.84
N ILE A 42 -1.43 -3.21 -15.94
CA ILE A 42 -2.11 -1.90 -15.89
C ILE A 42 -1.36 -1.13 -14.79
N GLU A 43 -0.08 -1.04 -15.15
CA GLU A 43 1.06 -0.20 -14.82
C GLU A 43 1.11 0.37 -13.43
N MET A 44 1.81 -0.39 -12.57
CA MET A 44 2.55 -0.02 -11.36
C MET A 44 1.97 1.02 -10.40
N VAL A 45 0.77 1.53 -10.65
CA VAL A 45 0.11 2.63 -9.98
C VAL A 45 -1.40 2.43 -10.14
N GLY A 46 -2.15 2.67 -9.09
CA GLY A 46 -3.60 2.44 -9.06
C GLY A 46 -4.26 3.27 -7.97
N LEU A 47 -5.59 3.28 -7.96
CA LEU A 47 -6.35 3.99 -6.95
C LEU A 47 -6.57 3.09 -5.73
N CYS A 48 -6.24 3.58 -4.54
CA CYS A 48 -6.65 2.94 -3.29
C CYS A 48 -8.10 3.31 -2.98
N VAL A 49 -8.99 2.31 -2.97
CA VAL A 49 -10.41 2.48 -2.66
C VAL A 49 -10.78 1.99 -1.25
N GLN A 50 -9.81 1.89 -0.35
CA GLN A 50 -10.06 1.52 1.04
C GLN A 50 -11.07 2.52 1.66
N PRO A 51 -12.12 2.08 2.40
CA PRO A 51 -13.25 2.94 2.75
C PRO A 51 -12.91 4.21 3.52
N GLN A 52 -11.93 4.16 4.43
CA GLN A 52 -11.47 5.30 5.22
C GLN A 52 -10.56 6.24 4.42
N LEU A 53 -9.93 5.75 3.35
CA LEU A 53 -8.98 6.49 2.53
C LEU A 53 -9.55 6.95 1.17
N LYS A 54 -10.70 6.40 0.75
CA LYS A 54 -11.32 6.67 -0.56
C LYS A 54 -11.57 8.17 -0.81
N GLY A 55 -11.89 8.93 0.24
CA GLY A 55 -12.11 10.38 0.14
C GLY A 55 -10.87 11.18 -0.27
N PHE A 56 -9.67 10.61 -0.12
CA PHE A 56 -8.41 11.25 -0.50
C PHE A 56 -7.98 10.92 -1.94
N ALA A 57 -8.69 10.00 -2.62
CA ALA A 57 -8.37 9.57 -3.98
C ALA A 57 -6.88 9.21 -4.17
N LEU A 58 -6.33 8.41 -3.25
CA LEU A 58 -4.90 8.11 -3.22
C LEU A 58 -4.48 7.29 -4.44
N ILE A 59 -3.52 7.84 -5.20
CA ILE A 59 -2.81 7.16 -6.27
C ILE A 59 -1.57 6.50 -5.65
N VAL A 60 -1.49 5.17 -5.70
CA VAL A 60 -0.46 4.37 -5.01
C VAL A 60 0.27 3.49 -5.98
N SER A 61 1.58 3.27 -5.77
CA SER A 61 2.32 2.31 -6.60
C SER A 61 1.95 0.87 -6.25
N GLY A 62 2.15 -0.06 -7.18
CA GLY A 62 1.87 -1.48 -6.97
C GLY A 62 2.77 -2.12 -5.91
N SER A 63 3.99 -1.60 -5.76
CA SER A 63 4.99 -2.01 -4.77
C SER A 63 4.86 -1.27 -3.44
N SER A 64 4.07 -0.19 -3.39
CA SER A 64 3.71 0.45 -2.11
C SER A 64 2.96 -0.56 -1.25
N ALA A 65 3.06 -0.43 0.06
CA ALA A 65 2.42 -1.36 0.98
C ALA A 65 1.79 -0.63 2.17
N CYS A 66 0.76 -1.24 2.75
CA CYS A 66 0.14 -0.73 3.97
C CYS A 66 -0.26 -1.85 4.93
N ASN A 67 -0.52 -1.48 6.17
CA ASN A 67 -0.97 -2.37 7.24
C ASN A 67 -2.48 -2.70 7.18
N HIS A 68 -3.22 -2.09 6.25
CA HIS A 68 -4.63 -2.41 5.97
C HIS A 68 -4.79 -3.28 4.71
N TRP A 69 -3.70 -3.92 4.28
CA TRP A 69 -3.70 -4.81 3.13
C TRP A 69 -4.63 -6.00 3.35
N ALA A 70 -5.38 -6.36 2.31
CA ALA A 70 -6.24 -7.53 2.29
C ALA A 70 -6.02 -8.27 0.97
N LYS A 71 -5.77 -9.58 1.03
CA LYS A 71 -5.39 -10.35 -0.16
C LYS A 71 -6.54 -10.41 -1.18
N GLN A 72 -6.25 -10.08 -2.43
CA GLN A 72 -7.14 -10.37 -3.54
C GLN A 72 -6.85 -11.77 -4.13
N SER A 73 -7.86 -12.62 -4.23
CA SER A 73 -7.72 -13.99 -4.77
C SER A 73 -7.48 -14.05 -6.29
N GLY A 74 -7.81 -12.98 -7.01
CA GLY A 74 -7.63 -12.87 -8.46
C GLY A 74 -6.30 -12.22 -8.89
N ALA A 75 -5.37 -11.97 -7.97
CA ALA A 75 -4.06 -11.44 -8.34
C ALA A 75 -3.27 -12.51 -9.12
N GLY A 76 -2.83 -12.17 -10.33
CA GLY A 76 -2.03 -13.08 -11.16
C GLY A 76 -0.64 -13.34 -10.59
N GLU A 77 0.00 -14.43 -11.02
CA GLU A 77 1.33 -14.82 -10.53
C GLU A 77 2.40 -13.72 -10.72
N GLN A 78 2.31 -12.97 -11.83
CA GLN A 78 3.20 -11.86 -12.11
C GLN A 78 3.08 -10.71 -11.07
N ALA A 79 1.85 -10.43 -10.62
CA ALA A 79 1.60 -9.41 -9.59
C ALA A 79 2.17 -9.82 -8.23
N GLU A 80 2.07 -11.11 -7.88
CA GLU A 80 2.66 -11.68 -6.67
C GLU A 80 4.20 -11.63 -6.71
N ARG A 81 4.81 -11.88 -7.87
CA ARG A 81 6.28 -11.74 -8.04
C ARG A 81 6.72 -10.29 -7.89
N TYR A 82 6.01 -9.35 -8.51
CA TYR A 82 6.30 -7.92 -8.40
C TYR A 82 6.16 -7.40 -6.95
N ALA A 83 5.09 -7.81 -6.25
CA ALA A 83 4.87 -7.49 -4.84
C ALA A 83 6.05 -7.92 -3.96
N LYS A 84 6.52 -9.17 -4.13
CA LYS A 84 7.67 -9.68 -3.37
C LYS A 84 8.97 -8.92 -3.64
N LEU A 85 9.18 -8.45 -4.86
CA LEU A 85 10.35 -7.62 -5.19
C LEU A 85 10.29 -6.26 -4.48
N GLY A 86 9.10 -5.65 -4.39
CA GLY A 86 8.90 -4.40 -3.65
C GLY A 86 9.11 -4.57 -2.15
N GLU A 87 8.57 -5.65 -1.57
CA GLU A 87 8.75 -5.98 -0.14
C GLU A 87 10.21 -6.24 0.23
N ALA A 88 11.02 -6.80 -0.68
CA ALA A 88 12.44 -7.01 -0.44
C ALA A 88 13.29 -5.72 -0.49
N GLN A 89 12.74 -4.61 -1.00
CA GLN A 89 13.43 -3.32 -1.15
C GLN A 89 12.95 -2.26 -0.14
N ALA A 90 11.91 -2.55 0.65
CA ALA A 90 11.33 -1.67 1.67
C ALA A 90 12.00 -1.87 3.04
#